data_AF-A0A9X6WZQ5-F1
#
_entry.id   AF-A0A9X6WZQ5-F1
#
_cell.length_a   1.000
_cell.length_b   1.000
_cell.length_c   1.000
_cell.angle_alpha   90.00
_cell.angle_beta   90.00
_cell.angle_gamma   90.00
#
_symmetry.space_group_name_H-M   'P 1'
#
loop_
_entity.id
_entity.type
_entity.pdbx_description
1 polymer ?
#
loop_
_entity_poly.entity_id
_entity_poly.type
_entity_poly.pdbx_seq_one_letter_code
_entity_poly.pdbx_strand_id
1 'polypeptide(L)'
;NKSESFNGFTKWLFFGGEGIITENNRENQRKVIKFNHLVANCLIFYNVFALTQALHDYRQDGNELDEEVLSELSPYITAHVNRFGKYGIDPNRQPPDLQFDMPIYQVAN
;
A
#
# COMPACT_ATOMS: atom_id res chain seq x y z
N ASN A 1 14.36 0.98 -8.71
CA ASN A 1 15.04 0.56 -7.45
C ASN A 1 13.99 0.50 -6.32
N LYS A 2 13.90 -0.62 -5.57
CA LYS A 2 12.90 -0.83 -4.50
C LYS A 2 13.02 0.18 -3.35
N SER A 3 14.25 0.51 -2.96
CA SER A 3 14.51 1.46 -1.86
C SER A 3 14.13 2.89 -2.23
N GLU A 4 14.40 3.30 -3.47
CA GLU A 4 13.97 4.62 -3.99
C GLU A 4 12.44 4.73 -4.05
N SER A 5 11.77 3.64 -4.47
CA SER A 5 10.31 3.60 -4.53
C SER A 5 9.68 3.70 -3.14
N PHE A 6 10.25 3.02 -2.14
CA PHE A 6 9.83 3.14 -0.75
C PHE A 6 10.10 4.55 -0.17
N ASN A 7 11.24 5.16 -0.49
CA ASN A 7 11.54 6.54 -0.09
C ASN A 7 10.54 7.53 -0.71
N GLY A 8 10.20 7.36 -2.00
CA GLY A 8 9.17 8.14 -2.67
C GLY A 8 7.79 7.96 -2.02
N PHE A 9 7.43 6.71 -1.71
CA PHE A 9 6.18 6.36 -1.06
C PHE A 9 6.04 6.98 0.34
N THR A 10 7.06 6.84 1.18
CA THR A 10 7.07 7.42 2.54
C THR A 10 7.09 8.94 2.51
N LYS A 11 7.79 9.56 1.56
CA LYS A 11 7.74 11.01 1.32
C LYS A 11 6.34 11.46 0.88
N TRP A 12 5.69 10.69 0.01
CA TRP A 12 4.31 10.96 -0.41
C TRP A 12 3.32 10.79 0.76
N LEU A 13 3.52 9.83 1.66
CA LEU A 13 2.65 9.68 2.83
C LEU A 13 2.83 10.78 3.87
N PHE A 14 3.98 11.44 3.88
CA PHE A 14 4.27 12.56 4.76
C PHE A 14 3.45 13.81 4.37
N PHE A 15 2.19 13.84 4.81
CA PHE A 15 1.21 14.87 4.53
C PHE A 15 1.70 16.27 4.92
N GLY A 16 1.49 17.25 4.03
CA GLY A 16 1.71 18.68 4.31
C GLY A 16 3.17 19.14 4.47
N GLY A 17 4.14 18.22 4.52
CA GLY A 17 5.56 18.56 4.71
C GLY A 17 6.50 18.07 3.61
N GLU A 18 6.02 17.35 2.59
CA GLU A 18 6.86 16.73 1.54
C GLU A 18 8.06 15.94 2.08
N GLY A 19 7.90 15.26 3.23
CA GLY A 19 8.99 14.54 3.92
C GLY A 19 9.98 15.43 4.68
N ILE A 20 9.76 16.73 4.74
CA ILE A 20 10.58 17.68 5.51
C ILE A 20 10.13 17.65 6.97
N ILE A 21 11.05 17.29 7.86
CA ILE A 21 10.84 17.35 9.30
C ILE A 21 11.43 18.68 9.79
N THR A 22 10.57 19.63 10.18
CA THR A 22 10.97 20.95 10.68
C THR A 22 11.35 20.97 12.16
N GLU A 23 11.06 19.88 12.87
CA GLU A 23 11.42 19.66 14.26
C GLU A 23 12.92 19.47 14.44
N ASN A 24 13.52 20.14 15.43
CA ASN A 24 14.96 20.09 15.72
C ASN A 24 15.30 19.19 16.93
N ASN A 25 14.29 18.70 17.64
CA ASN A 25 14.50 17.69 18.68
C ASN A 25 14.61 16.27 18.07
N ARG A 26 15.76 15.61 18.28
CA ARG A 26 16.05 14.28 17.74
C ARG A 26 15.04 13.20 18.15
N GLU A 27 14.52 13.24 19.37
CA GLU A 27 13.53 12.27 19.82
C GLU A 27 12.21 12.45 19.08
N ASN A 28 11.76 13.69 18.90
CA ASN A 28 10.55 14.00 18.16
C ASN A 28 10.71 13.66 16.66
N GLN A 29 11.86 13.94 16.05
CA GLN A 29 12.17 13.47 14.68
C GLN A 29 12.01 11.96 14.54
N ARG A 30 12.54 11.17 15.49
CA ARG A 30 12.40 9.71 15.48
C ARG A 30 10.95 9.26 15.60
N LYS A 31 10.14 9.93 16.43
CA LYS A 31 8.70 9.64 16.54
C LYS A 31 8.00 9.87 15.20
N VAL A 32 8.25 11.01 14.59
CA VAL A 32 7.68 11.40 13.29
C VAL A 32 8.01 10.35 12.22
N ILE A 33 9.27 9.91 12.11
CA ILE A 33 9.68 8.86 11.17
C ILE A 33 8.96 7.54 11.46
N LYS A 34 8.93 7.11 12.73
CA LYS A 34 8.29 5.84 13.12
C LYS A 34 6.79 5.83 12.83
N PHE A 35 6.09 6.93 13.12
CA PHE A 35 4.66 7.04 12.81
C PHE A 35 4.40 7.04 11.31
N ASN A 36 5.25 7.72 10.53
CA ASN A 36 5.13 7.67 9.06
C ASN A 36 5.35 6.26 8.51
N HIS A 37 6.32 5.52 9.04
CA HIS A 37 6.54 4.12 8.67
C HIS A 37 5.38 3.21 9.07
N LEU A 38 4.74 3.47 10.22
CA LEU A 38 3.55 2.72 10.63
C LEU A 38 2.42 2.91 9.61
N VAL A 39 2.13 4.16 9.22
CA VAL A 39 1.13 4.48 8.19
C VAL A 39 1.50 3.83 6.86
N ALA A 40 2.78 3.88 6.47
CA ALA A 40 3.28 3.23 5.27
C ALA A 40 3.03 1.72 5.27
N ASN A 41 3.32 1.03 6.38
CA ASN A 41 3.08 -0.40 6.50
C ASN A 41 1.58 -0.73 6.45
N CYS A 42 0.73 0.07 7.08
CA CYS A 42 -0.73 -0.11 6.99
C CYS A 42 -1.24 0.01 5.56
N LEU A 43 -0.76 1.01 4.81
CA LEU A 43 -1.18 1.19 3.42
C LEU A 43 -0.56 0.12 2.50
N ILE A 44 0.69 -0.29 2.71
CA ILE A 44 1.31 -1.41 1.99
C ILE A 44 0.46 -2.67 2.16
N PHE A 45 0.02 -2.97 3.38
CA PHE A 45 -0.86 -4.11 3.64
C PHE A 45 -2.17 -4.02 2.85
N TYR A 46 -2.83 -2.86 2.89
CA TYR A 46 -4.06 -2.64 2.13
C TYR A 46 -3.84 -2.75 0.61
N ASN A 47 -2.73 -2.21 0.11
CA ASN A 47 -2.37 -2.26 -1.30
C ASN A 47 -2.14 -3.70 -1.76
N VAL A 48 -1.44 -4.51 -0.96
CA VAL A 48 -1.25 -5.94 -1.26
C VAL A 48 -2.61 -6.65 -1.30
N PHE A 49 -3.46 -6.44 -0.30
CA PHE A 49 -4.81 -7.01 -0.28
C PHE A 49 -5.61 -6.62 -1.54
N ALA A 50 -5.66 -5.33 -1.88
CA ALA A 50 -6.42 -4.84 -3.03
C ALA A 50 -5.85 -5.35 -4.37
N LEU A 51 -4.52 -5.42 -4.49
CA LEU A 51 -3.86 -5.99 -5.67
C LEU A 51 -4.17 -7.48 -5.80
N THR A 52 -4.10 -8.24 -4.72
CA THR A 52 -4.44 -9.68 -4.72
C THR A 52 -5.88 -9.90 -5.20
N GLN A 53 -6.85 -9.14 -4.69
CA GLN A 53 -8.24 -9.21 -5.14
C GLN A 53 -8.36 -8.86 -6.63
N ALA A 54 -7.78 -7.76 -7.07
CA ALA A 54 -7.86 -7.31 -8.47
C ALA A 54 -7.23 -8.32 -9.44
N LEU A 55 -6.09 -8.93 -9.07
CA LEU A 55 -5.43 -9.95 -9.89
C LEU A 55 -6.25 -11.25 -9.93
N HIS A 56 -6.87 -11.62 -8.82
CA HIS A 56 -7.76 -12.77 -8.77
C HIS A 56 -8.97 -12.58 -9.69
N ASP A 57 -9.65 -11.44 -9.59
CA ASP A 57 -10.80 -11.09 -10.44
C ASP A 57 -10.40 -11.07 -11.92
N TYR A 58 -9.27 -10.42 -12.25
CA TYR A 58 -8.72 -10.38 -13.61
C TYR A 58 -8.50 -11.78 -14.20
N ARG A 59 -8.07 -12.75 -13.38
CA ARG A 59 -7.88 -14.14 -13.79
C ARG A 59 -9.21 -14.89 -13.93
N GLN A 60 -10.19 -14.65 -13.05
CA GLN A 60 -11.53 -15.26 -13.15
C GLN A 60 -12.23 -14.88 -14.46
N ASP A 61 -11.93 -13.70 -15.00
CA ASP A 61 -12.39 -13.25 -16.31
C ASP A 61 -11.72 -13.98 -17.50
N GLY A 62 -10.83 -14.94 -17.23
CA GLY A 62 -10.17 -15.78 -18.24
C GLY A 62 -8.87 -15.20 -18.79
N ASN A 63 -8.36 -14.11 -18.22
CA ASN A 63 -7.11 -13.50 -18.65
C ASN A 63 -5.89 -14.24 -18.06
N GLU A 64 -4.80 -14.28 -18.83
CA GLU A 64 -3.52 -14.82 -18.37
C GLU A 64 -2.72 -13.76 -17.60
N LEU A 65 -2.02 -14.21 -16.55
CA LEU A 65 -1.11 -13.39 -15.76
C LEU A 65 0.32 -13.82 -16.07
N ASP A 66 1.14 -12.88 -16.52
CA ASP A 66 2.58 -13.07 -16.73
C ASP A 66 3.33 -12.91 -15.41
N GLU A 67 4.07 -13.95 -15.01
CA GLU A 67 4.86 -13.98 -13.78
C GLU A 67 5.97 -12.92 -13.77
N GLU A 68 6.56 -12.62 -14.93
CA GLU A 68 7.61 -11.61 -15.04
C GLU A 68 7.05 -10.23 -14.68
N VAL A 69 5.88 -9.90 -15.22
CA VAL A 69 5.16 -8.63 -14.94
C VAL A 69 4.70 -8.57 -13.48
N LEU A 70 4.19 -9.68 -12.93
CA LEU A 70 3.80 -9.74 -11.51
C LEU A 70 4.98 -9.46 -10.58
N SER A 71 6.19 -9.90 -10.95
CA SER A 71 7.40 -9.69 -10.16
C SER A 71 7.83 -8.20 -10.09
N GLU A 72 7.38 -7.39 -11.04
CA GLU A 72 7.63 -5.95 -11.09
C GLU A 72 6.64 -5.13 -10.27
N LEU A 73 5.49 -5.72 -9.90
CA LEU A 73 4.49 -5.03 -9.10
C LEU A 73 5.07 -4.60 -7.76
N SER A 74 4.76 -3.35 -7.38
CA SER A 74 5.12 -2.81 -6.08
C SER A 74 3.87 -2.45 -5.29
N PRO A 75 3.87 -2.64 -3.96
CA PRO A 75 2.76 -2.23 -3.11
C PRO A 75 2.75 -0.71 -2.82
N TYR A 76 3.53 0.09 -3.54
CA TYR A 76 3.72 1.52 -3.29
C TYR A 76 2.78 2.41 -4.14
N ILE A 77 1.64 1.85 -4.56
CA ILE A 77 0.66 2.53 -5.39
C ILE A 77 -0.12 3.55 -4.55
N THR A 78 -0.21 4.79 -5.05
CA THR A 78 -0.86 5.90 -4.34
C THR A 78 -2.08 6.47 -5.07
N ALA A 79 -2.26 6.16 -6.36
CA ALA A 79 -3.28 6.77 -7.20
C ALA A 79 -4.73 6.55 -6.71
N HIS A 80 -5.01 5.42 -6.05
CA HIS A 80 -6.33 5.11 -5.51
C HIS A 80 -6.56 5.70 -4.11
N VAL A 81 -5.51 6.21 -3.46
CA VAL A 81 -5.59 6.76 -2.12
C VAL A 81 -5.99 8.22 -2.22
N ASN A 82 -7.20 8.51 -1.74
CA ASN A 82 -7.59 9.90 -1.56
C ASN A 82 -6.75 10.50 -0.43
N ARG A 83 -5.74 11.33 -0.73
CA ARG A 83 -4.92 11.98 0.30
C ARG A 83 -5.56 13.28 0.81
N PHE A 84 -6.39 13.92 -0.01
CA PHE A 84 -7.00 15.22 0.24
C PHE A 84 -8.50 15.17 -0.07
N GLY A 85 -9.34 15.27 0.96
CA GLY A 85 -10.77 15.31 0.71
C GLY A 85 -11.61 15.15 1.96
N LYS A 86 -12.92 15.08 1.74
CA LYS A 86 -13.89 14.77 2.78
C LYS A 86 -14.10 13.25 2.80
N TYR A 87 -13.92 12.64 3.96
CA TYR A 87 -14.24 11.24 4.18
C TYR A 87 -15.61 11.13 4.82
N GLY A 88 -16.50 10.34 4.21
CA GLY A 88 -17.68 9.84 4.89
C GLY A 88 -17.25 8.67 5.76
N ILE A 89 -17.40 8.80 7.07
CA ILE A 89 -17.20 7.68 8.00
C ILE A 89 -18.57 7.00 8.16
N ASP A 90 -18.68 5.78 7.65
CA ASP A 90 -19.81 4.91 7.94
C ASP A 90 -19.44 3.97 9.10
N PRO A 91 -20.04 4.15 10.29
CA PRO A 91 -19.74 3.31 11.45
C PRO A 91 -20.22 1.86 11.30
N ASN A 92 -21.10 1.58 10.33
CA ASN A 92 -21.60 0.22 10.08
C ASN A 92 -20.79 -0.53 9.01
N ARG A 93 -19.86 0.16 8.33
CA ARG A 93 -19.03 -0.46 7.29
C ARG A 93 -18.13 -1.53 7.91
N GLN A 94 -18.32 -2.76 7.47
CA GLN A 94 -17.43 -3.87 7.80
C GLN A 94 -16.25 -3.91 6.81
N PRO A 95 -15.03 -4.23 7.26
CA PRO A 95 -13.94 -4.53 6.35
C PRO A 95 -14.27 -5.79 5.54
N PRO A 96 -13.75 -5.92 4.31
CA PRO A 96 -13.85 -7.16 3.56
C PRO A 96 -13.09 -8.29 4.26
N ASP A 97 -13.51 -9.53 4.03
CA ASP A 97 -12.83 -10.71 4.58
C ASP A 97 -11.42 -10.86 4.01
N LEU A 98 -10.47 -11.15 4.89
CA LEU A 98 -9.08 -11.39 4.52
C LEU A 98 -8.87 -12.85 4.13
N GLN A 99 -8.72 -13.11 2.84
CA GLN A 99 -8.41 -14.43 2.30
C GLN A 99 -6.90 -14.55 2.07
N PHE A 100 -6.18 -15.05 3.07
CA PHE A 100 -4.71 -15.19 3.01
C PHE A 100 -4.25 -16.27 2.01
N ASP A 101 -5.09 -17.27 1.76
CA ASP A 101 -4.77 -18.42 0.91
C ASP A 101 -5.31 -18.25 -0.53
N MET A 102 -5.64 -17.02 -0.92
CA MET A 102 -6.18 -16.76 -2.25
C MET A 102 -5.13 -17.11 -3.33
N PRO A 103 -5.42 -18.05 -4.25
CA PRO A 103 -4.46 -18.45 -5.26
C PRO A 103 -4.36 -17.35 -6.33
N ILE A 104 -3.20 -16.72 -6.41
CA ILE A 104 -2.86 -15.74 -7.46
C ILE A 104 -2.03 -16.39 -8.57
N TYR A 105 -1.40 -17.54 -8.29
CA TYR A 105 -0.60 -18.35 -9.21
C TYR A 105 -0.73 -19.86 -8.86
N GLN A 106 -0.43 -20.74 -9.82
CA GLN A 106 -0.28 -22.18 -9.53
C GLN A 106 1.14 -22.43 -9.00
N VAL A 107 1.26 -23.08 -7.84
CA VAL A 107 2.54 -23.69 -7.44
C VAL A 107 2.74 -24.89 -8.37
N ALA A 108 3.77 -24.86 -9.22
CA ALA A 108 4.15 -26.03 -9.99
C ALA A 108 4.47 -27.18 -9.03
N ASN A 109 3.85 -28.34 -9.23
CA ASN A 109 4.18 -29.59 -8.55
C ASN A 109 5.54 -30.13 -9.01
#